data_AF-A0A4Q5U273-F1
#
_entry.id   AF-A0A4Q5U273-F1
#
_cell.length_a   1.000
_cell.length_b   1.000
_cell.length_c   1.000
_cell.angle_alpha   90.00
_cell.angle_beta   90.00
_cell.angle_gamma   90.00
#
_symmetry.space_group_name_H-M   'P 1'
#
loop_
_entity.id
_entity.type
_entity.pdbx_description
1 polymer ?
#
loop_
_entity_poly.entity_id
_entity_poly.type
_entity_poly.pdbx_seq_one_letter_code
_entity_poly.pdbx_strand_id
1 'polypeptide(L)'
;MKRTDHILSLVATALTSESPASVLKTIEGFYFLSEPRKTGTVSLGAKENGQEKSFTTWIGGQRQAGITAMNLKPFPARNASLQPHIAAAFAGPSDLLLEITTGSGTKIFGMAFYRSSSYQILPVEFITLIDSQPEPAILWDRAATLLLESNQLNNRISFEREKVREYLLTDTGTAVFETMASQLMDELQIEAFINNREFAIPAPLAHLVTKQGHFFSGGDGPDHVYLYSLRDVNAFELLQLVAAQSFAGGTWTRLNETIKEYNDPDMPTVDPGQWEETLSGMEPATLQRYVMPVCRSICTLCEEAGIKPLIPEDLRDAFGPDETDQKRASARSKDASRVYSLSNNGQPWEYYQFEELEGISALPDLNVRDAKTDFSVSLEKICVLAAKMNSPYEEAFGLALFLAGETPEESTYTDSMVEATAGRLAASGFSERAVENFRANTWMTQSYSTLGWNAYRISQLMALSTADVFGGMGSWNDEYAENDQALYEQLSAELFRALRNYFAVVVATRE
;
A
#
# COMPACT_ATOMS: atom_id res chain seq x y z
N MET A 1 1.20 0.44 15.34
CA MET A 1 2.63 0.07 15.36
C MET A 1 2.90 -0.90 14.23
N LYS A 2 3.92 -0.63 13.41
CA LYS A 2 4.29 -1.46 12.27
C LYS A 2 5.22 -2.61 12.69
N ARG A 3 5.32 -3.67 11.89
CA ARG A 3 6.28 -4.77 12.14
C ARG A 3 7.73 -4.25 12.24
N THR A 4 8.06 -3.21 11.49
CA THR A 4 9.35 -2.53 11.50
C THR A 4 9.68 -1.93 12.86
N ASP A 5 8.71 -1.30 13.51
CA ASP A 5 8.85 -0.75 14.86
C ASP A 5 9.10 -1.86 15.90
N HIS A 6 8.39 -2.99 15.76
CA HIS A 6 8.65 -4.16 16.59
C HIS A 6 10.08 -4.66 16.40
N ILE A 7 10.53 -4.86 15.16
CA ILE A 7 11.90 -5.30 14.86
C ILE A 7 12.94 -4.33 15.46
N LEU A 8 12.78 -3.02 15.27
CA LEU A 8 13.69 -2.01 15.83
C LEU A 8 13.78 -2.10 17.36
N SER A 9 12.65 -2.29 18.04
CA SER A 9 12.60 -2.47 19.50
C SER A 9 13.35 -3.72 19.97
N LEU A 10 13.21 -4.83 19.23
CA LEU A 10 13.92 -6.08 19.49
C LEU A 10 15.43 -5.93 19.28
N VAL A 11 15.84 -5.30 18.17
CA VAL A 11 17.25 -5.04 17.84
C VAL A 11 17.90 -4.15 18.89
N ALA A 12 17.24 -3.06 19.26
CA ALA A 12 17.70 -2.16 20.32
C ALA A 12 17.94 -2.91 21.63
N THR A 13 17.04 -3.80 22.00
CA THR A 13 17.18 -4.64 23.20
C THR A 13 18.36 -5.60 23.06
N ALA A 14 18.51 -6.28 21.92
CA ALA A 14 19.62 -7.22 21.69
C ALA A 14 21.00 -6.54 21.75
N LEU A 15 21.10 -5.31 21.23
CA LEU A 15 22.32 -4.52 21.23
C LEU A 15 22.69 -4.01 22.64
N THR A 16 21.70 -3.70 23.48
CA THR A 16 21.92 -3.03 24.77
C THR A 16 21.83 -3.94 26.00
N SER A 17 21.21 -5.12 25.88
CA SER A 17 21.01 -6.05 27.00
C SER A 17 22.32 -6.59 27.56
N GLU A 18 22.37 -6.87 28.86
CA GLU A 18 23.47 -7.58 29.50
C GLU A 18 23.50 -9.08 29.14
N SER A 19 22.34 -9.64 28.77
CA SER A 19 22.17 -11.05 28.42
C SER A 19 21.66 -11.22 26.97
N PRO A 20 22.50 -10.92 25.96
CA PRO A 20 22.09 -10.94 24.55
C PRO A 20 21.62 -12.32 24.10
N ALA A 21 22.18 -13.41 24.65
CA ALA A 21 21.77 -14.77 24.29
C ALA A 21 20.31 -15.05 24.67
N SER A 22 19.87 -14.57 25.84
CA SER A 22 18.47 -14.71 26.26
C SER A 22 17.54 -13.89 25.36
N VAL A 23 17.94 -12.67 25.03
CA VAL A 23 17.17 -11.80 24.12
C VAL A 23 17.06 -12.40 22.72
N LEU A 24 18.17 -12.88 22.15
CA LEU A 24 18.17 -13.53 20.84
C LEU A 24 17.26 -14.76 20.82
N LYS A 25 17.27 -15.58 21.88
CA LYS A 25 16.35 -16.72 22.00
C LYS A 25 14.88 -16.29 22.02
N THR A 26 14.55 -15.18 22.67
CA THR A 26 13.20 -14.60 22.63
C THR A 26 12.85 -14.13 21.23
N ILE A 27 13.77 -13.45 20.53
CA ILE A 27 13.57 -12.96 19.15
C ILE A 27 13.37 -14.14 18.18
N GLU A 28 14.07 -15.27 18.37
CA GLU A 28 13.89 -16.49 17.57
C GLU A 28 12.48 -17.06 17.62
N GLY A 29 11.69 -16.74 18.66
CA GLY A 29 10.27 -17.08 18.73
C GLY A 29 9.40 -16.33 17.72
N PHE A 30 9.89 -15.23 17.17
CA PHE A 30 9.17 -14.35 16.23
C PHE A 30 9.79 -14.34 14.83
N TYR A 31 11.12 -14.41 14.75
CA TYR A 31 11.87 -14.24 13.50
C TYR A 31 13.00 -15.26 13.37
N PHE A 32 13.38 -15.59 12.14
CA PHE A 32 14.53 -16.45 11.90
C PHE A 32 15.83 -15.65 11.86
N LEU A 33 16.82 -16.03 12.69
CA LEU A 33 18.02 -15.22 12.94
C LEU A 33 19.32 -15.79 12.37
N SER A 34 19.32 -17.08 12.02
CA SER A 34 20.54 -17.82 11.67
C SER A 34 20.90 -17.76 10.18
N GLU A 35 19.93 -17.52 9.31
CA GLU A 35 20.10 -17.51 7.85
C GLU A 35 19.22 -16.41 7.23
N PRO A 36 19.75 -15.62 6.28
CA PRO A 36 18.93 -14.74 5.46
C PRO A 36 17.95 -15.52 4.58
N ARG A 37 16.75 -14.98 4.33
CA ARG A 37 15.77 -15.49 3.34
C ARG A 37 15.38 -16.96 3.53
N LYS A 38 15.29 -17.43 4.79
CA LYS A 38 14.82 -18.80 5.06
C LYS A 38 13.36 -18.97 4.64
N THR A 39 13.10 -20.02 3.86
CA THR A 39 11.77 -20.33 3.34
C THR A 39 10.77 -20.63 4.46
N GLY A 40 9.52 -20.20 4.24
CA GLY A 40 8.41 -20.31 5.19
C GLY A 40 8.54 -19.40 6.42
N THR A 41 9.49 -18.47 6.45
CA THR A 41 9.77 -17.65 7.64
C THR A 41 10.03 -16.18 7.29
N VAL A 42 9.98 -15.34 8.33
CA VAL A 42 10.47 -13.96 8.29
C VAL A 42 11.87 -13.94 8.88
N SER A 43 12.88 -13.67 8.07
CA SER A 43 14.28 -13.64 8.48
C SER A 43 14.74 -12.22 8.83
N LEU A 44 15.69 -12.10 9.76
CA LEU A 44 16.40 -10.85 10.04
C LEU A 44 17.87 -10.97 9.65
N GLY A 45 18.51 -9.86 9.30
CA GLY A 45 19.95 -9.82 9.07
C GLY A 45 20.46 -8.42 8.78
N ALA A 46 21.70 -8.34 8.32
CA ALA A 46 22.33 -7.07 8.02
C ALA A 46 23.24 -7.17 6.80
N LYS A 47 23.48 -6.04 6.14
CA LYS A 47 24.50 -5.86 5.12
C LYS A 47 25.46 -4.78 5.58
N GLU A 48 26.70 -5.16 5.80
CA GLU A 48 27.75 -4.29 6.34
C GLU A 48 29.01 -4.45 5.47
N ASN A 49 29.58 -3.34 4.99
CA ASN A 49 30.65 -3.34 3.98
C ASN A 49 30.33 -4.22 2.75
N GLY A 50 29.09 -4.16 2.27
CA GLY A 50 28.62 -4.95 1.12
C GLY A 50 28.41 -6.45 1.39
N GLN A 51 28.78 -6.95 2.57
CA GLN A 51 28.62 -8.36 2.93
C GLN A 51 27.35 -8.60 3.74
N GLU A 52 26.55 -9.56 3.28
CA GLU A 52 25.37 -10.01 4.00
C GLU A 52 25.74 -10.92 5.17
N LYS A 53 25.10 -10.69 6.32
CA LYS A 53 25.30 -11.41 7.58
C LYS A 53 23.96 -11.84 8.16
N SER A 54 23.93 -13.02 8.77
CA SER A 54 22.80 -13.42 9.62
C SER A 54 22.67 -12.49 10.82
N PHE A 55 21.46 -12.33 11.34
CA PHE A 55 21.19 -11.42 12.45
C PHE A 55 22.04 -11.73 13.69
N THR A 56 22.12 -13.02 14.07
CA THR A 56 22.92 -13.47 15.21
C THR A 56 24.40 -13.10 15.06
N THR A 57 24.95 -13.29 13.86
CA THR A 57 26.35 -12.94 13.56
C THR A 57 26.58 -11.44 13.63
N TRP A 58 25.66 -10.65 13.07
CA TRP A 58 25.77 -9.19 13.06
C TRP A 58 25.68 -8.61 14.48
N ILE A 59 24.69 -9.01 15.29
CA ILE A 59 24.56 -8.57 16.69
C ILE A 59 25.82 -8.94 17.49
N GLY A 60 26.32 -10.17 17.34
CA GLY A 60 27.55 -10.61 17.99
C GLY A 60 28.75 -9.73 17.63
N GLY A 61 28.90 -9.40 16.35
CA GLY A 61 29.95 -8.52 15.85
C GLY A 61 29.87 -7.10 16.41
N GLN A 62 28.68 -6.48 16.41
CA GLN A 62 28.50 -5.14 16.97
C GLN A 62 28.86 -5.10 18.47
N ARG A 63 28.44 -6.11 19.23
CA ARG A 63 28.74 -6.21 20.66
C ARG A 63 30.22 -6.43 20.94
N GLN A 64 30.88 -7.28 20.15
CA GLN A 64 32.33 -7.51 20.27
C GLN A 64 33.13 -6.23 20.01
N ALA A 65 32.63 -5.33 19.15
CA ALA A 65 33.23 -4.02 18.91
C ALA A 65 33.07 -3.03 20.08
N GLY A 66 32.32 -3.38 21.13
CA GLY A 66 32.15 -2.58 22.34
C GLY A 66 31.20 -1.40 22.11
N ILE A 67 29.90 -1.69 22.05
CA ILE A 67 28.84 -0.69 21.90
C ILE A 67 28.84 0.25 23.11
N THR A 68 29.04 1.53 22.87
CA THR A 68 28.98 2.59 23.89
C THR A 68 27.63 3.30 23.88
N ALA A 69 27.02 3.46 22.71
CA ALA A 69 25.69 4.04 22.55
C ALA A 69 24.93 3.39 21.39
N MET A 70 23.60 3.39 21.49
CA MET A 70 22.68 3.01 20.43
C MET A 70 21.53 3.99 20.44
N ASN A 71 21.24 4.59 19.29
CA ASN A 71 20.14 5.54 19.13
C ASN A 71 19.28 5.12 17.94
N LEU A 72 18.00 5.45 18.00
CA LEU A 72 17.15 5.54 16.82
C LEU A 72 16.97 7.00 16.44
N LYS A 73 16.96 7.28 15.14
CA LYS A 73 16.87 8.64 14.62
C LYS A 73 15.88 8.68 13.46
N PRO A 74 14.84 9.53 13.51
CA PRO A 74 13.96 9.73 12.37
C PRO A 74 14.74 10.17 11.15
N PHE A 75 14.43 9.55 10.01
CA PHE A 75 14.97 9.92 8.73
C PHE A 75 13.84 10.52 7.89
N PRO A 76 14.02 11.71 7.31
CA PRO A 76 13.02 12.26 6.41
C PRO A 76 12.76 11.26 5.29
N ALA A 77 11.49 10.98 5.01
CA ALA A 77 11.08 10.08 3.94
C ALA A 77 11.81 10.46 2.64
N ARG A 78 12.37 9.46 1.94
CA ARG A 78 13.20 9.67 0.74
C ARG A 78 12.52 10.48 -0.37
N ASN A 79 11.20 10.62 -0.33
CA ASN A 79 10.46 11.34 -1.35
C ASN A 79 10.11 12.78 -0.92
N ALA A 80 11.04 13.70 -1.14
CA ALA A 80 10.86 15.13 -0.87
C ALA A 80 9.72 15.78 -1.69
N SER A 81 9.16 15.09 -2.68
CA SER A 81 8.04 15.59 -3.49
C SER A 81 6.67 15.36 -2.85
N LEU A 82 6.56 14.52 -1.82
CA LEU A 82 5.30 14.27 -1.13
C LEU A 82 5.09 15.28 0.01
N GLN A 83 3.85 15.72 0.18
CA GLN A 83 3.48 16.48 1.37
C GLN A 83 3.76 15.65 2.62
N PRO A 84 4.22 16.25 3.74
CA PRO A 84 4.63 15.50 4.93
C PRO A 84 3.56 14.54 5.49
N HIS A 85 2.27 14.91 5.44
CA HIS A 85 1.18 14.04 5.87
C HIS A 85 0.97 12.84 4.94
N ILE A 86 1.13 13.01 3.62
CA ILE A 86 1.12 11.91 2.65
C ILE A 86 2.34 11.01 2.85
N ALA A 87 3.52 11.62 3.03
CA ALA A 87 4.76 10.88 3.28
C ALA A 87 4.65 9.99 4.55
N ALA A 88 3.87 10.40 5.55
CA ALA A 88 3.58 9.58 6.74
C ALA A 88 2.81 8.30 6.40
N ALA A 89 1.85 8.36 5.47
CA ALA A 89 1.10 7.19 4.99
C ALA A 89 2.01 6.14 4.33
N PHE A 90 3.05 6.62 3.64
CA PHE A 90 4.02 5.80 2.91
C PHE A 90 5.34 5.61 3.67
N ALA A 91 5.39 5.97 4.95
CA ALA A 91 6.56 5.74 5.79
C ALA A 91 6.81 4.23 5.88
N GLY A 92 7.75 3.77 5.06
CA GLY A 92 8.19 2.39 4.96
C GLY A 92 9.26 2.05 6.01
N PRO A 93 10.00 0.95 5.83
CA PRO A 93 10.97 0.46 6.82
C PRO A 93 12.17 1.39 7.08
N SER A 94 12.35 2.43 6.27
CA SER A 94 13.49 3.35 6.33
C SER A 94 13.18 4.71 7.00
N ASP A 95 12.06 4.84 7.69
CA ASP A 95 11.65 6.08 8.39
C ASP A 95 12.43 6.33 9.68
N LEU A 96 13.11 5.31 10.20
CA LEU A 96 14.04 5.37 11.34
C LEU A 96 15.38 4.75 10.94
N LEU A 97 16.48 5.44 11.31
CA LEU A 97 17.82 4.88 11.24
C LEU A 97 18.27 4.41 12.61
N LEU A 98 19.00 3.30 12.61
CA LEU A 98 19.70 2.77 13.76
C LEU A 98 21.14 3.27 13.75
N GLU A 99 21.50 4.06 14.75
CA GLU A 99 22.86 4.54 14.98
C GLU A 99 23.52 3.70 16.08
N ILE A 100 24.66 3.10 15.78
CA ILE A 100 25.45 2.31 16.72
C ILE A 100 26.81 2.97 16.87
N THR A 101 27.14 3.40 18.08
CA THR A 101 28.46 3.93 18.42
C THR A 101 29.26 2.89 19.18
N THR A 102 30.49 2.66 18.72
CA THR A 102 31.46 1.72 19.27
C THR A 102 32.78 2.45 19.56
N GLY A 103 33.74 1.77 20.20
CA GLY A 103 35.09 2.31 20.35
C GLY A 103 35.80 2.62 19.02
N SER A 104 35.38 1.98 17.92
CA SER A 104 35.93 2.19 16.58
C SER A 104 35.25 3.31 15.78
N GLY A 105 34.13 3.86 16.28
CA GLY A 105 33.36 4.91 15.59
C GLY A 105 31.86 4.62 15.56
N THR A 106 31.14 5.47 14.83
CA THR A 106 29.68 5.42 14.68
C THR A 106 29.30 4.89 13.31
N LYS A 107 28.33 3.97 13.28
CA LYS A 107 27.72 3.42 12.07
C LYS A 107 26.22 3.67 12.06
N ILE A 108 25.67 3.94 10.89
CA ILE A 108 24.25 4.22 10.70
C ILE A 108 23.68 3.15 9.77
N PHE A 109 22.56 2.55 10.18
CA PHE A 109 21.88 1.50 9.44
C PHE A 109 20.45 1.93 9.12
N GLY A 110 20.05 1.77 7.86
CA GLY A 110 18.65 1.82 7.45
C GLY A 110 18.09 0.40 7.35
N MET A 111 16.79 0.19 7.58
CA MET A 111 16.17 -1.11 7.36
C MET A 111 15.53 -1.18 5.97
N ALA A 112 15.89 -2.22 5.24
CA ALA A 112 15.28 -2.61 3.97
C ALA A 112 14.37 -3.84 4.18
N PHE A 113 13.36 -3.97 3.34
CA PHE A 113 12.45 -5.12 3.32
C PHE A 113 12.50 -5.78 1.96
N TYR A 114 12.75 -7.08 1.96
CA TYR A 114 12.77 -7.94 0.80
C TYR A 114 11.78 -9.08 1.01
N ARG A 115 11.17 -9.56 -0.06
CA ARG A 115 10.33 -10.75 -0.04
C ARG A 115 10.57 -11.56 -1.30
N SER A 116 10.30 -12.85 -1.23
CA SER A 116 10.22 -13.69 -2.42
C SER A 116 9.08 -13.23 -3.32
N SER A 117 9.18 -13.54 -4.62
CA SER A 117 8.07 -13.42 -5.56
C SER A 117 6.81 -14.14 -5.04
N SER A 118 5.64 -13.58 -5.34
CA SER A 118 4.34 -14.20 -5.00
C SER A 118 4.10 -15.49 -5.80
N TYR A 119 4.69 -15.58 -6.99
CA TYR A 119 4.52 -16.69 -7.94
C TYR A 119 5.84 -17.41 -8.18
N GLN A 120 5.77 -18.70 -8.52
CA GLN A 120 6.96 -19.52 -8.80
C GLN A 120 7.63 -19.14 -10.12
N ILE A 121 6.86 -18.62 -11.09
CA ILE A 121 7.38 -18.25 -12.40
C ILE A 121 8.36 -17.08 -12.28
N LEU A 122 9.52 -17.23 -12.91
CA LEU A 122 10.56 -16.23 -13.05
C LEU A 122 10.46 -15.55 -14.42
N PRO A 123 11.07 -14.36 -14.61
CA PRO A 123 11.06 -13.67 -15.90
C PRO A 123 11.55 -14.53 -17.07
N VAL A 124 12.57 -15.37 -16.87
CA VAL A 124 13.10 -16.27 -17.92
C VAL A 124 12.11 -17.36 -18.34
N GLU A 125 11.35 -17.91 -17.40
CA GLU A 125 10.31 -18.91 -17.66
C GLU A 125 9.10 -18.26 -18.32
N PHE A 126 8.77 -17.02 -17.92
CA PHE A 126 7.73 -16.22 -18.57
C PHE A 126 8.10 -15.85 -20.01
N ILE A 127 9.35 -15.47 -20.28
CA ILE A 127 9.85 -15.27 -21.65
C ILE A 127 9.69 -16.55 -22.47
N THR A 128 10.09 -17.68 -21.91
CA THR A 128 9.95 -19.00 -22.55
C THR A 128 8.48 -19.35 -22.83
N LEU A 129 7.58 -19.04 -21.90
CA LEU A 129 6.14 -19.22 -22.07
C LEU A 129 5.62 -18.43 -23.28
N ILE A 130 5.95 -17.15 -23.39
CA ILE A 130 5.47 -16.32 -24.51
C ILE A 130 6.11 -16.76 -25.83
N ASP A 131 7.42 -17.00 -25.87
CA ASP A 131 8.13 -17.40 -27.09
C ASP A 131 7.68 -18.76 -27.63
N SER A 132 7.06 -19.60 -26.80
CA SER A 132 6.48 -20.89 -27.21
C SER A 132 5.09 -20.80 -27.85
N GLN A 133 4.45 -19.62 -27.82
CA GLN A 133 3.10 -19.45 -28.35
C GLN A 133 3.12 -19.47 -29.89
N PRO A 134 2.00 -19.81 -30.56
CA PRO A 134 1.94 -19.82 -32.03
C PRO A 134 2.24 -18.48 -32.69
N GLU A 135 1.89 -17.36 -32.03
CA GLU A 135 2.12 -15.99 -32.51
C GLU A 135 2.72 -15.12 -31.40
N PRO A 136 4.00 -15.32 -31.06
CA PRO A 136 4.62 -14.68 -29.90
C PRO A 136 4.70 -13.15 -30.06
N ALA A 137 4.74 -12.64 -31.29
CA ALA A 137 4.83 -11.21 -31.56
C ALA A 137 3.62 -10.41 -31.02
N ILE A 138 2.40 -10.93 -31.17
CA ILE A 138 1.18 -10.27 -30.68
C ILE A 138 1.21 -10.19 -29.15
N LEU A 139 1.62 -11.27 -28.50
CA LEU A 139 1.68 -11.36 -27.05
C LEU A 139 2.81 -10.50 -26.48
N TRP A 140 3.96 -10.42 -27.16
CA TRP A 140 5.03 -9.51 -26.78
C TRP A 140 4.63 -8.04 -26.92
N ASP A 141 3.89 -7.67 -27.97
CA ASP A 141 3.36 -6.31 -28.12
C ASP A 141 2.41 -5.93 -26.97
N ARG A 142 1.53 -6.87 -26.57
CA ARG A 142 0.64 -6.68 -25.42
C ARG A 142 1.41 -6.58 -24.10
N ALA A 143 2.38 -7.47 -23.86
CA ALA A 143 3.22 -7.44 -22.67
C ALA A 143 4.01 -6.13 -22.57
N ALA A 144 4.59 -5.67 -23.68
CA ALA A 144 5.32 -4.41 -23.73
C ALA A 144 4.42 -3.21 -23.44
N THR A 145 3.20 -3.19 -23.99
CA THR A 145 2.21 -2.14 -23.71
C THR A 145 1.89 -2.06 -22.23
N LEU A 146 1.54 -3.19 -21.59
CA LEU A 146 1.20 -3.23 -20.17
C LEU A 146 2.37 -2.80 -19.27
N LEU A 147 3.58 -3.26 -19.57
CA LEU A 147 4.79 -2.92 -18.82
C LEU A 147 5.17 -1.44 -18.99
N LEU A 148 5.01 -0.86 -20.19
CA LEU A 148 5.25 0.56 -20.42
C LEU A 148 4.23 1.44 -19.70
N GLU A 149 2.94 1.09 -19.75
CA GLU A 149 1.88 1.78 -19.00
C GLU A 149 2.16 1.75 -17.49
N SER A 150 2.52 0.58 -16.96
CA SER A 150 2.89 0.44 -15.55
C SER A 150 4.11 1.29 -15.20
N ASN A 151 5.15 1.32 -16.03
CA ASN A 151 6.32 2.15 -15.80
C ASN A 151 5.97 3.64 -15.83
N GLN A 152 5.16 4.07 -16.78
CA GLN A 152 4.70 5.45 -16.89
C GLN A 152 3.89 5.88 -15.65
N LEU A 153 2.89 5.08 -15.25
CA LEU A 153 2.06 5.37 -14.07
C LEU A 153 2.85 5.41 -12.76
N ASN A 154 3.98 4.70 -12.70
CA ASN A 154 4.83 4.62 -11.51
C ASN A 154 6.13 5.45 -11.63
N ASN A 155 6.25 6.33 -12.64
CA ASN A 155 7.44 7.15 -12.89
C ASN A 155 8.76 6.34 -12.93
N ARG A 156 8.73 5.13 -13.51
CA ARG A 156 9.89 4.25 -13.67
C ARG A 156 10.58 4.49 -15.01
N ILE A 157 11.80 3.97 -15.14
CA ILE A 157 12.58 4.03 -16.38
C ILE A 157 11.80 3.34 -17.51
N SER A 158 11.59 4.06 -18.61
CA SER A 158 10.97 3.52 -19.82
C SER A 158 11.96 2.66 -20.62
N PHE A 159 11.45 1.81 -21.52
CA PHE A 159 12.25 0.96 -22.39
C PHE A 159 11.71 0.99 -23.83
N GLU A 160 12.55 0.65 -24.82
CA GLU A 160 12.10 0.49 -26.20
C GLU A 160 11.22 -0.76 -26.31
N ARG A 161 10.06 -0.65 -26.98
CA ARG A 161 9.04 -1.71 -27.05
C ARG A 161 9.62 -3.06 -27.47
N GLU A 162 10.54 -3.05 -28.43
CA GLU A 162 11.20 -4.24 -28.99
C GLU A 162 12.14 -4.92 -27.98
N LYS A 163 12.61 -4.18 -26.97
CA LYS A 163 13.53 -4.64 -25.91
C LYS A 163 12.81 -5.17 -24.67
N VAL A 164 11.50 -5.41 -24.73
CA VAL A 164 10.72 -5.93 -23.60
C VAL A 164 11.33 -7.18 -22.95
N ARG A 165 11.91 -8.09 -23.76
CA ARG A 165 12.59 -9.30 -23.27
C ARG A 165 13.81 -8.97 -22.43
N GLU A 166 14.66 -8.08 -22.92
CA GLU A 166 15.88 -7.63 -22.25
C GLU A 166 15.54 -6.86 -20.98
N TYR A 167 14.51 -6.02 -21.04
CA TYR A 167 14.00 -5.27 -19.90
C TYR A 167 13.60 -6.18 -18.74
N LEU A 168 12.83 -7.25 -19.00
CA LEU A 168 12.40 -8.22 -17.98
C LEU A 168 13.57 -8.92 -17.27
N LEU A 169 14.75 -8.96 -17.88
CA LEU A 169 15.97 -9.55 -17.30
C LEU A 169 16.83 -8.55 -16.52
N THR A 170 16.43 -7.28 -16.46
CA THR A 170 17.06 -6.28 -15.58
C THR A 170 16.50 -6.35 -14.17
N ASP A 171 17.20 -5.78 -13.19
CA ASP A 171 16.70 -5.66 -11.80
C ASP A 171 15.37 -4.90 -11.75
N THR A 172 15.25 -3.81 -12.53
CA THR A 172 14.02 -3.00 -12.60
C THR A 172 12.87 -3.79 -13.23
N GLY A 173 13.11 -4.45 -14.37
CA GLY A 173 12.07 -5.24 -15.03
C GLY A 173 11.64 -6.46 -14.22
N THR A 174 12.56 -7.10 -13.50
CA THR A 174 12.24 -8.19 -12.57
C THR A 174 11.32 -7.70 -11.46
N ALA A 175 11.62 -6.56 -10.83
CA ALA A 175 10.78 -5.98 -9.78
C ALA A 175 9.38 -5.58 -10.29
N VAL A 176 9.27 -5.07 -11.53
CA VAL A 176 7.97 -4.78 -12.15
C VAL A 176 7.22 -6.07 -12.46
N PHE A 177 7.90 -7.08 -12.99
CA PHE A 177 7.32 -8.39 -13.26
C PHE A 177 6.74 -9.03 -12.00
N GLU A 178 7.43 -8.98 -10.86
CA GLU A 178 6.95 -9.52 -9.58
C GLU A 178 5.60 -8.92 -9.15
N THR A 179 5.33 -7.67 -9.51
CA THR A 179 4.05 -7.01 -9.19
C THR A 179 2.98 -7.24 -10.25
N MET A 180 3.37 -7.51 -11.51
CA MET A 180 2.45 -7.63 -12.65
C MET A 180 2.23 -9.06 -13.14
N ALA A 181 2.96 -10.07 -12.66
CA ALA A 181 3.00 -11.41 -13.27
C ALA A 181 1.60 -12.02 -13.49
N SER A 182 0.69 -11.92 -12.52
CA SER A 182 -0.68 -12.42 -12.69
C SER A 182 -1.48 -11.63 -13.73
N GLN A 183 -1.38 -10.30 -13.71
CA GLN A 183 -2.06 -9.46 -14.69
C GLN A 183 -1.54 -9.73 -16.11
N LEU A 184 -0.22 -9.88 -16.26
CA LEU A 184 0.39 -10.27 -17.53
C LEU A 184 -0.12 -11.64 -17.97
N MET A 185 -0.17 -12.63 -17.08
CA MET A 185 -0.70 -13.95 -17.39
C MET A 185 -2.16 -13.89 -17.86
N ASP A 186 -3.01 -13.13 -17.19
CA ASP A 186 -4.43 -13.00 -17.55
C ASP A 186 -4.61 -12.28 -18.88
N GLU A 187 -3.94 -11.14 -19.07
CA GLU A 187 -4.11 -10.31 -20.25
C GLU A 187 -3.53 -10.95 -21.51
N LEU A 188 -2.47 -11.76 -21.41
CA LEU A 188 -1.93 -12.49 -22.56
C LEU A 188 -2.82 -13.66 -23.00
N GLN A 189 -3.53 -14.31 -22.06
CA GLN A 189 -4.55 -15.30 -22.40
C GLN A 189 -5.75 -14.66 -23.09
N ILE A 190 -6.19 -13.49 -22.60
CA ILE A 190 -7.22 -12.68 -23.25
C ILE A 190 -6.78 -12.29 -24.67
N GLU A 191 -5.53 -11.85 -24.83
CA GLU A 191 -4.99 -11.46 -26.13
C GLU A 191 -4.96 -12.65 -27.11
N ALA A 192 -4.58 -13.85 -26.65
CA ALA A 192 -4.68 -15.05 -27.47
C ALA A 192 -6.15 -15.37 -27.84
N PHE A 193 -7.07 -15.27 -26.87
CA PHE A 193 -8.49 -15.57 -27.06
C PHE A 193 -9.14 -14.69 -28.12
N ILE A 194 -8.96 -13.36 -28.07
CA ILE A 194 -9.57 -12.44 -29.04
C ILE A 194 -9.00 -12.59 -30.46
N ASN A 195 -7.78 -13.13 -30.57
CA ASN A 195 -7.13 -13.45 -31.83
C ASN A 195 -7.43 -14.88 -32.30
N ASN A 196 -8.40 -15.57 -31.66
CA ASN A 196 -8.79 -16.95 -31.97
C ASN A 196 -7.58 -17.92 -31.92
N ARG A 197 -6.77 -17.79 -30.87
CA ARG A 197 -5.62 -18.65 -30.58
C ARG A 197 -5.82 -19.32 -29.23
N GLU A 198 -5.41 -20.58 -29.15
CA GLU A 198 -5.31 -21.27 -27.87
C GLU A 198 -4.02 -20.81 -27.17
N PHE A 199 -4.15 -20.43 -25.89
CA PHE A 199 -3.00 -20.16 -25.06
C PHE A 199 -2.42 -21.48 -24.54
N ALA A 200 -1.25 -21.86 -25.05
CA ALA A 200 -0.66 -23.16 -24.77
C ALA A 200 0.34 -23.08 -23.62
N ILE A 201 0.33 -24.06 -22.71
CA ILE A 201 1.36 -24.16 -21.67
C ILE A 201 2.38 -25.21 -22.08
N PRO A 202 3.67 -24.85 -22.30
CA PRO A 202 4.71 -25.82 -22.58
C PRO A 202 4.83 -26.85 -21.47
N ALA A 203 5.04 -28.12 -21.84
CA ALA A 203 5.19 -29.20 -20.87
C ALA A 203 6.22 -28.93 -19.75
N PRO A 204 7.39 -28.30 -20.01
CA PRO A 204 8.34 -27.95 -18.96
C PRO A 204 7.79 -26.95 -17.94
N LEU A 205 6.85 -26.08 -18.32
CA LEU A 205 6.29 -25.01 -17.49
C LEU A 205 4.95 -25.37 -16.85
N ALA A 206 4.41 -26.56 -17.14
CA ALA A 206 3.09 -26.99 -16.67
C ALA A 206 2.96 -27.00 -15.13
N HIS A 207 4.06 -27.17 -14.40
CA HIS A 207 4.10 -27.15 -12.94
C HIS A 207 4.00 -25.73 -12.33
N LEU A 208 4.18 -24.68 -13.14
CA LEU A 208 4.14 -23.27 -12.71
C LEU A 208 2.76 -22.64 -12.85
N VAL A 209 1.79 -23.38 -13.38
CA VAL A 209 0.43 -22.90 -13.60
C VAL A 209 -0.60 -23.91 -13.11
N THR A 210 -1.74 -23.39 -12.69
CA THR A 210 -2.92 -24.18 -12.36
C THR A 210 -3.97 -23.94 -13.44
N LYS A 211 -4.45 -25.00 -14.07
CA LYS A 211 -5.62 -24.89 -14.95
C LYS A 211 -6.85 -24.61 -14.07
N GLN A 212 -7.47 -23.47 -14.26
CA GLN A 212 -8.72 -23.16 -13.56
C GLN A 212 -9.76 -24.18 -14.00
N GLY A 213 -10.25 -24.99 -13.05
CA GLY A 213 -11.45 -25.78 -13.28
C GLY A 213 -12.62 -24.82 -13.50
N HIS A 214 -13.60 -25.19 -14.32
CA HIS A 214 -14.86 -24.48 -14.46
C HIS A 214 -15.65 -24.52 -13.13
N PHE A 215 -15.15 -23.87 -12.08
CA PHE A 215 -15.74 -23.89 -10.73
C PHE A 215 -16.88 -22.88 -10.60
N PHE A 216 -16.96 -21.90 -11.50
CA PHE A 216 -18.14 -21.09 -11.71
C PHE A 216 -18.63 -21.31 -13.15
N SER A 217 -19.53 -22.28 -13.35
CA SER A 217 -20.48 -22.22 -14.47
C SER A 217 -21.54 -21.14 -14.16
N GLY A 218 -21.06 -19.92 -13.87
CA GLY A 218 -21.84 -18.80 -13.40
C GLY A 218 -22.33 -17.94 -14.54
N GLY A 219 -23.08 -18.56 -15.46
CA GLY A 219 -23.98 -17.89 -16.42
C GLY A 219 -23.32 -17.02 -17.48
N ASP A 220 -23.91 -17.02 -18.66
CA ASP A 220 -23.84 -15.90 -19.60
C ASP A 220 -24.44 -14.66 -18.92
N GLY A 221 -23.67 -14.01 -18.03
CA GLY A 221 -23.97 -12.66 -17.58
C GLY A 221 -24.10 -11.76 -18.82
N PRO A 222 -24.93 -10.70 -18.77
CA PRO A 222 -25.01 -9.76 -19.88
C PRO A 222 -23.61 -9.29 -20.26
N ASP A 223 -23.28 -9.29 -21.55
CA ASP A 223 -22.01 -8.76 -22.04
C ASP A 223 -21.87 -7.33 -21.52
N HIS A 224 -20.87 -7.09 -20.66
CA HIS A 224 -20.60 -5.76 -20.14
C HIS A 224 -20.33 -4.78 -21.27
N VAL A 225 -20.95 -3.60 -21.19
CA VAL A 225 -20.81 -2.56 -22.20
C VAL A 225 -19.80 -1.52 -21.75
N TYR A 226 -18.84 -1.21 -22.61
CA TYR A 226 -17.78 -0.25 -22.34
C TYR A 226 -17.86 0.93 -23.30
N LEU A 227 -17.67 2.14 -22.76
CA LEU A 227 -17.56 3.41 -23.48
C LEU A 227 -16.77 4.39 -22.60
N TYR A 228 -15.75 5.03 -23.15
CA TYR A 228 -14.93 6.02 -22.45
C TYR A 228 -14.27 6.98 -23.44
N SER A 229 -13.86 8.16 -22.99
CA SER A 229 -13.08 9.09 -23.81
C SER A 229 -11.60 8.69 -23.84
N LEU A 230 -10.95 8.84 -25.00
CA LEU A 230 -9.52 8.59 -25.22
C LEU A 230 -8.67 9.85 -25.00
N ARG A 231 -9.31 11.01 -25.04
CA ARG A 231 -8.75 12.35 -24.83
C ARG A 231 -9.81 13.26 -24.24
N ASP A 232 -9.42 14.48 -23.90
CA ASP A 232 -10.39 15.53 -23.62
C ASP A 232 -11.28 15.74 -24.86
N VAL A 233 -12.59 15.76 -24.63
CA VAL A 233 -13.61 15.92 -25.68
C VAL A 233 -14.37 17.22 -25.50
N ASN A 234 -14.75 17.86 -26.60
CA ASN A 234 -15.56 19.06 -26.56
C ASN A 234 -17.06 18.73 -26.54
N ALA A 235 -17.90 19.74 -26.27
CA ALA A 235 -19.34 19.55 -26.14
C ALA A 235 -19.96 19.02 -27.44
N PHE A 236 -19.46 19.46 -28.59
CA PHE A 236 -19.96 19.02 -29.89
C PHE A 236 -19.73 17.51 -30.11
N GLU A 237 -18.53 17.01 -29.81
CA GLU A 237 -18.19 15.59 -29.90
C GLU A 237 -19.05 14.75 -28.96
N LEU A 238 -19.26 15.21 -27.73
CA LEU A 238 -20.09 14.50 -26.74
C LEU A 238 -21.57 14.45 -27.16
N LEU A 239 -22.09 15.54 -27.73
CA LEU A 239 -23.47 15.60 -28.23
C LEU A 239 -23.67 14.73 -29.47
N GLN A 240 -22.70 14.71 -30.39
CA GLN A 240 -22.71 13.80 -31.53
C GLN A 240 -22.73 12.33 -31.09
N LEU A 241 -21.94 11.98 -30.06
CA LEU A 241 -21.97 10.63 -29.48
C LEU A 241 -23.34 10.26 -28.93
N VAL A 242 -24.01 11.17 -28.21
CA VAL A 242 -25.35 10.91 -27.66
C VAL A 242 -26.40 10.80 -28.77
N ALA A 243 -26.36 11.71 -29.75
CA ALA A 243 -27.29 11.73 -30.88
C ALA A 243 -27.18 10.47 -31.76
N ALA A 244 -26.02 9.81 -31.77
CA ALA A 244 -25.82 8.56 -32.48
C ALA A 244 -26.55 7.36 -31.84
N GLN A 245 -26.97 7.44 -30.57
CA GLN A 245 -27.63 6.33 -29.89
C GLN A 245 -29.11 6.25 -30.25
N SER A 246 -29.67 5.03 -30.34
CA SER A 246 -31.10 4.81 -30.60
C SER A 246 -32.03 5.33 -29.47
N PHE A 247 -31.45 5.71 -28.33
CA PHE A 247 -32.14 6.19 -27.13
C PHE A 247 -31.63 7.57 -26.68
N ALA A 248 -31.14 8.42 -27.59
CA ALA A 248 -30.55 9.73 -27.28
C ALA A 248 -31.31 10.54 -26.20
N GLY A 249 -32.64 10.62 -26.29
CA GLY A 249 -33.46 11.32 -25.28
C GLY A 249 -33.52 10.64 -23.90
N GLY A 250 -33.36 9.31 -23.85
CA GLY A 250 -33.27 8.54 -22.60
C GLY A 250 -31.93 8.72 -21.88
N THR A 251 -30.85 8.98 -22.62
CA THR A 251 -29.51 9.24 -22.06
C THR A 251 -29.52 10.40 -21.07
N TRP A 252 -30.27 11.47 -21.36
CA TRP A 252 -30.39 12.66 -20.51
C TRP A 252 -31.12 12.40 -19.20
N THR A 253 -32.16 11.58 -19.23
CA THR A 253 -32.83 11.12 -18.00
C THR A 253 -31.90 10.26 -17.16
N ARG A 254 -31.19 9.31 -17.79
CA ARG A 254 -30.22 8.44 -17.12
C ARG A 254 -29.02 9.20 -16.56
N LEU A 255 -28.59 10.25 -17.24
CA LEU A 255 -27.52 11.14 -16.78
C LEU A 255 -27.89 11.82 -15.46
N ASN A 256 -29.12 12.31 -15.32
CA ASN A 256 -29.60 12.89 -14.07
C ASN A 256 -29.61 11.88 -12.92
N GLU A 257 -29.99 10.63 -13.18
CA GLU A 257 -29.94 9.55 -12.20
C GLU A 257 -28.48 9.27 -11.79
N THR A 258 -27.61 9.13 -12.78
CA THR A 258 -26.17 8.88 -12.58
C THR A 258 -25.50 9.99 -11.77
N ILE A 259 -25.79 11.26 -12.07
CA ILE A 259 -25.26 12.42 -11.34
C ILE A 259 -25.74 12.43 -9.88
N LYS A 260 -27.02 12.09 -9.63
CA LYS A 260 -27.54 12.00 -8.25
C LYS A 260 -26.83 10.94 -7.42
N GLU A 261 -26.38 9.85 -8.05
CA GLU A 261 -25.58 8.83 -7.36
C GLU A 261 -24.20 9.36 -6.94
N TYR A 262 -23.59 10.26 -7.71
CA TYR A 262 -22.31 10.88 -7.34
C TYR A 262 -22.42 11.86 -6.17
N ASN A 263 -23.61 12.41 -5.90
CA ASN A 263 -23.87 13.38 -4.83
C ASN A 263 -22.88 14.57 -4.82
N ASP A 264 -22.43 15.00 -6.00
CA ASP A 264 -21.48 16.08 -6.19
C ASP A 264 -22.24 17.42 -6.34
N PRO A 265 -22.11 18.37 -5.41
CA PRO A 265 -22.87 19.63 -5.44
C PRO A 265 -22.51 20.52 -6.62
N ASP A 266 -21.33 20.35 -7.22
CA ASP A 266 -20.90 21.11 -8.40
C ASP A 266 -21.40 20.48 -9.71
N MET A 267 -22.06 19.32 -9.65
CA MET A 267 -22.66 18.66 -10.79
C MET A 267 -24.19 18.69 -10.67
N PRO A 268 -24.85 19.84 -10.86
CA PRO A 268 -26.31 19.88 -10.76
C PRO A 268 -26.97 19.08 -11.88
N THR A 269 -28.08 18.43 -11.55
CA THR A 269 -28.99 17.88 -12.55
C THR A 269 -29.77 19.01 -13.21
N VAL A 270 -29.94 18.95 -14.53
CA VAL A 270 -30.82 19.86 -15.28
C VAL A 270 -32.03 19.12 -15.80
N ASP A 271 -33.05 19.83 -16.28
CA ASP A 271 -34.18 19.18 -16.96
C ASP A 271 -33.66 18.37 -18.17
N PRO A 272 -34.08 17.10 -18.40
CA PRO A 272 -33.54 16.29 -19.49
C PRO A 272 -33.53 16.97 -20.87
N GLY A 273 -34.50 17.85 -21.15
CA GLY A 273 -34.58 18.61 -22.39
C GLY A 273 -33.58 19.77 -22.53
N GLN A 274 -32.83 20.09 -21.48
CA GLN A 274 -31.89 21.23 -21.42
C GLN A 274 -30.42 20.82 -21.46
N TRP A 275 -30.11 19.51 -21.42
CA TRP A 275 -28.72 19.04 -21.38
C TRP A 275 -27.90 19.49 -22.58
N GLU A 276 -28.47 19.52 -23.78
CA GLU A 276 -27.72 19.89 -24.98
C GLU A 276 -27.22 21.34 -24.95
N GLU A 277 -28.11 22.27 -24.57
CA GLU A 277 -27.77 23.68 -24.39
C GLU A 277 -26.80 23.87 -23.22
N THR A 278 -27.04 23.15 -22.12
CA THR A 278 -26.20 23.24 -20.91
C THR A 278 -24.77 22.80 -21.22
N LEU A 279 -24.56 21.62 -21.82
CA LEU A 279 -23.23 21.11 -22.16
C LEU A 279 -22.51 22.02 -23.15
N SER A 280 -23.23 22.58 -24.13
CA SER A 280 -22.66 23.51 -25.11
C SER A 280 -22.17 24.83 -24.50
N GLY A 281 -22.78 25.25 -23.38
CA GLY A 281 -22.41 26.46 -22.65
C GLY A 281 -21.37 26.24 -21.54
N MET A 282 -20.93 25.01 -21.30
CA MET A 282 -19.94 24.72 -20.25
C MET A 282 -18.51 25.08 -20.69
N GLU A 283 -17.75 25.61 -19.74
CA GLU A 283 -16.30 25.72 -19.89
C GLU A 283 -15.65 24.33 -20.00
N PRO A 284 -14.56 24.16 -20.77
CA PRO A 284 -13.98 22.84 -21.06
C PRO A 284 -13.65 21.99 -19.83
N ALA A 285 -13.12 22.61 -18.76
CA ALA A 285 -12.78 21.91 -17.52
C ALA A 285 -14.03 21.36 -16.80
N THR A 286 -15.12 22.13 -16.78
CA THR A 286 -16.40 21.69 -16.21
C THR A 286 -17.00 20.57 -17.05
N LEU A 287 -16.95 20.71 -18.38
CA LEU A 287 -17.45 19.70 -19.31
C LEU A 287 -16.80 18.33 -19.09
N GLN A 288 -15.47 18.27 -18.86
CA GLN A 288 -14.78 16.99 -18.64
C GLN A 288 -15.34 16.20 -17.45
N ARG A 289 -15.90 16.87 -16.44
CA ARG A 289 -16.56 16.20 -15.30
C ARG A 289 -17.79 15.40 -15.73
N TYR A 290 -18.46 15.80 -16.81
CA TYR A 290 -19.69 15.18 -17.32
C TYR A 290 -19.45 14.08 -18.37
N VAL A 291 -18.27 14.00 -18.97
CA VAL A 291 -17.95 13.06 -20.05
C VAL A 291 -18.14 11.60 -19.60
N MET A 292 -17.57 11.22 -18.45
CA MET A 292 -17.70 9.86 -17.91
C MET A 292 -19.14 9.52 -17.48
N PRO A 293 -19.87 10.38 -16.75
CA PRO A 293 -21.29 10.18 -16.47
C PRO A 293 -22.16 9.99 -17.72
N VAL A 294 -21.90 10.74 -18.80
CA VAL A 294 -22.61 10.56 -20.09
C VAL A 294 -22.27 9.20 -20.69
N CYS A 295 -20.99 8.83 -20.76
CA CYS A 295 -20.58 7.52 -21.29
C CYS A 295 -21.20 6.37 -20.49
N ARG A 296 -21.20 6.46 -19.15
CA ARG A 296 -21.82 5.47 -18.26
C ARG A 296 -23.33 5.36 -18.48
N SER A 297 -24.02 6.50 -18.68
CA SER A 297 -25.45 6.52 -18.96
C SER A 297 -25.79 5.81 -20.27
N ILE A 298 -24.96 6.00 -21.30
CA ILE A 298 -25.09 5.27 -22.57
C ILE A 298 -24.83 3.77 -22.35
N CYS A 299 -23.78 3.40 -21.62
CA CYS A 299 -23.50 2.00 -21.30
C CYS A 299 -24.68 1.32 -20.62
N THR A 300 -25.25 1.91 -19.57
CA THR A 300 -26.39 1.34 -18.85
C THR A 300 -27.58 1.09 -19.78
N LEU A 301 -27.92 2.06 -20.64
CA LEU A 301 -29.03 1.92 -21.58
C LEU A 301 -28.75 0.88 -22.67
N CYS A 302 -27.48 0.77 -23.11
CA CYS A 302 -27.04 -0.28 -24.01
C CYS A 302 -27.15 -1.67 -23.39
N GLU A 303 -26.74 -1.84 -22.12
CA GLU A 303 -26.87 -3.09 -21.36
C GLU A 303 -28.34 -3.51 -21.21
N GLU A 304 -29.21 -2.57 -20.83
CA GLU A 304 -30.66 -2.80 -20.69
C GLU A 304 -31.32 -3.21 -22.01
N ALA A 305 -30.84 -2.67 -23.13
CA ALA A 305 -31.34 -2.96 -24.47
C ALA A 305 -30.65 -4.16 -25.14
N GLY A 306 -29.58 -4.71 -24.54
CA GLY A 306 -28.78 -5.79 -25.13
C GLY A 306 -28.07 -5.38 -26.44
N ILE A 307 -27.67 -4.12 -26.58
CA ILE A 307 -26.97 -3.58 -27.76
C ILE A 307 -25.63 -2.95 -27.38
N LYS A 308 -24.78 -2.70 -28.39
CA LYS A 308 -23.50 -2.01 -28.20
C LYS A 308 -23.65 -0.50 -28.46
N PRO A 309 -22.84 0.36 -27.81
CA PRO A 309 -22.82 1.79 -28.10
C PRO A 309 -22.37 2.02 -29.53
N LEU A 310 -23.01 2.96 -30.21
CA LEU A 310 -22.58 3.40 -31.54
C LEU A 310 -21.57 4.55 -31.39
N ILE A 311 -20.32 4.34 -31.80
CA ILE A 311 -19.33 5.41 -31.91
C ILE A 311 -19.25 5.84 -33.38
N PRO A 312 -19.67 7.08 -33.73
CA PRO A 312 -19.52 7.63 -35.07
C PRO A 312 -18.09 7.54 -35.59
N GLU A 313 -17.91 7.35 -36.91
CA GLU A 313 -16.58 7.16 -37.52
C GLU A 313 -15.64 8.34 -37.25
N ASP A 314 -16.18 9.56 -37.27
CA ASP A 314 -15.50 10.83 -36.98
C ASP A 314 -15.14 11.02 -35.51
N LEU A 315 -15.62 10.15 -34.61
CA LEU A 315 -15.37 10.20 -33.17
C LEU A 315 -14.51 9.05 -32.64
N ARG A 316 -13.99 8.18 -33.51
CA ARG A 316 -13.18 7.02 -33.10
C ARG A 316 -11.83 7.37 -32.49
N ASP A 317 -11.32 8.58 -32.73
CA ASP A 317 -10.12 9.11 -32.06
C ASP A 317 -10.45 9.76 -30.70
N ALA A 318 -11.72 10.08 -30.45
CA ALA A 318 -12.21 10.75 -29.26
C ALA A 318 -12.76 9.77 -28.21
N PHE A 319 -13.42 8.69 -28.66
CA PHE A 319 -14.07 7.71 -27.80
C PHE A 319 -13.69 6.27 -28.17
N GLY A 320 -13.57 5.43 -27.14
CA GLY A 320 -13.32 4.00 -27.25
C GLY A 320 -14.37 3.19 -26.48
N PRO A 321 -14.25 1.85 -26.47
CA PRO A 321 -13.13 1.09 -27.03
C PRO A 321 -13.20 0.93 -28.55
N ASP A 322 -12.05 0.75 -29.20
CA ASP A 322 -12.01 0.26 -30.57
C ASP A 322 -12.48 -1.21 -30.64
N GLU A 323 -12.59 -1.79 -31.84
CA GLU A 323 -13.08 -3.17 -32.00
C GLU A 323 -12.22 -4.19 -31.20
N THR A 324 -10.92 -3.96 -31.11
CA THR A 324 -9.99 -4.86 -30.42
C THR A 324 -10.14 -4.74 -28.91
N ASP A 325 -10.17 -3.52 -28.38
CA ASP A 325 -10.39 -3.26 -26.96
C ASP A 325 -11.77 -3.70 -26.51
N GLN A 326 -12.79 -3.61 -27.37
CA GLN A 326 -14.12 -4.14 -27.07
C GLN A 326 -14.09 -5.67 -26.94
N LYS A 327 -13.35 -6.35 -27.81
CA LYS A 327 -13.14 -7.80 -27.70
C LYS A 327 -12.39 -8.13 -26.40
N ARG A 328 -11.35 -7.38 -26.03
CA ARG A 328 -10.63 -7.56 -24.74
C ARG A 328 -11.55 -7.40 -23.55
N ALA A 329 -12.35 -6.34 -23.53
CA ALA A 329 -13.23 -6.03 -22.42
C ALA A 329 -14.34 -7.09 -22.25
N SER A 330 -14.95 -7.55 -23.35
CA SER A 330 -15.87 -8.70 -23.33
C SER A 330 -15.18 -10.02 -22.95
N ALA A 331 -13.90 -10.20 -23.29
CA ALA A 331 -13.15 -11.39 -22.88
C ALA A 331 -12.85 -11.39 -21.38
N ARG A 332 -12.56 -10.24 -20.75
CA ARG A 332 -12.30 -10.14 -19.30
C ARG A 332 -13.46 -10.63 -18.43
N SER A 333 -14.69 -10.54 -18.92
CA SER A 333 -15.87 -11.04 -18.21
C SER A 333 -16.14 -12.53 -18.43
N LYS A 334 -15.38 -13.20 -19.31
CA LYS A 334 -15.57 -14.61 -19.68
C LYS A 334 -14.50 -15.48 -19.01
N ASP A 335 -14.92 -16.45 -18.22
CA ASP A 335 -13.98 -17.40 -17.58
C ASP A 335 -13.17 -18.22 -18.61
N ALA A 336 -13.75 -18.45 -19.79
CA ALA A 336 -13.08 -19.16 -20.89
C ALA A 336 -11.85 -18.42 -21.46
N SER A 337 -11.69 -17.11 -21.19
CA SER A 337 -10.53 -16.34 -21.63
C SER A 337 -9.33 -16.41 -20.68
N ARG A 338 -9.50 -16.97 -19.46
CA ARG A 338 -8.49 -17.04 -18.39
C ARG A 338 -8.37 -18.47 -17.86
N VAL A 339 -7.88 -19.36 -18.72
CA VAL A 339 -7.85 -20.81 -18.48
C VAL A 339 -6.82 -21.22 -17.42
N TYR A 340 -5.74 -20.46 -17.29
CA TYR A 340 -4.60 -20.77 -16.41
C TYR A 340 -4.34 -19.62 -15.44
N SER A 341 -4.08 -19.95 -14.18
CA SER A 341 -3.51 -19.03 -13.19
C SER A 341 -2.08 -19.44 -12.84
N LEU A 342 -1.26 -18.48 -12.41
CA LEU A 342 0.09 -18.77 -11.92
C LEU A 342 0.02 -19.53 -10.59
N SER A 343 0.90 -20.51 -10.42
CA SER A 343 1.06 -21.21 -9.15
C SER A 343 1.78 -20.31 -8.14
N ASN A 344 1.22 -20.21 -6.94
CA ASN A 344 1.83 -19.47 -5.83
C ASN A 344 3.21 -20.05 -5.49
N ASN A 345 4.12 -19.18 -5.06
CA ASN A 345 5.40 -19.60 -4.53
C ASN A 345 5.20 -20.50 -3.30
N GLY A 346 5.56 -21.78 -3.42
CA GLY A 346 5.43 -22.77 -2.35
C GLY A 346 6.51 -22.66 -1.26
N GLN A 347 7.49 -21.78 -1.45
CA GLN A 347 8.59 -21.53 -0.52
C GLN A 347 8.76 -20.02 -0.30
N PRO A 348 7.72 -19.32 0.19
CA PRO A 348 7.80 -17.88 0.35
C PRO A 348 8.78 -17.52 1.47
N TRP A 349 9.46 -16.39 1.35
CA TRP A 349 10.29 -15.86 2.42
C TRP A 349 10.15 -14.34 2.49
N GLU A 350 10.36 -13.81 3.69
CA GLU A 350 10.47 -12.38 3.95
C GLU A 350 11.79 -12.12 4.66
N TYR A 351 12.41 -10.97 4.39
CA TYR A 351 13.72 -10.63 4.92
C TYR A 351 13.81 -9.13 5.23
N TYR A 352 14.01 -8.82 6.50
CA TYR A 352 14.32 -7.47 6.96
C TYR A 352 15.83 -7.35 7.17
N GLN A 353 16.46 -6.45 6.42
CA GLN A 353 17.91 -6.27 6.37
C GLN A 353 18.30 -4.89 6.88
N PHE A 354 19.19 -4.84 7.88
CA PHE A 354 19.85 -3.60 8.30
C PHE A 354 21.03 -3.32 7.36
N GLU A 355 20.91 -2.30 6.53
CA GLU A 355 21.93 -1.88 5.56
C GLU A 355 22.73 -0.70 6.10
N GLU A 356 24.05 -0.85 6.17
CA GLU A 356 24.96 0.24 6.52
C GLU A 356 24.88 1.36 5.47
N LEU A 357 24.66 2.58 5.94
CA LEU A 357 24.55 3.77 5.10
C LEU A 357 25.88 4.54 5.14
N GLU A 358 26.59 4.52 4.01
CA GLU A 358 27.84 5.26 3.85
C GLU A 358 27.59 6.76 3.67
N GLY A 359 28.50 7.59 4.19
CA GLY A 359 28.48 9.04 3.95
C GLY A 359 27.43 9.83 4.72
N ILE A 360 26.65 9.20 5.61
CA ILE A 360 25.73 9.90 6.51
C ILE A 360 26.49 10.33 7.76
N SER A 361 26.53 11.63 8.03
CA SER A 361 27.04 12.17 9.30
C SER A 361 26.09 11.88 10.45
N ALA A 362 26.60 11.88 11.69
CA ALA A 362 25.79 11.73 12.91
C ALA A 362 24.54 12.62 12.84
N LEU A 363 23.37 12.01 13.10
CA LEU A 363 22.09 12.71 13.06
C LEU A 363 21.90 13.51 14.35
N PRO A 364 21.17 14.64 14.31
CA PRO A 364 20.98 15.48 15.49
C PRO A 364 20.38 14.69 16.67
N ASP A 365 20.76 15.10 17.89
CA ASP A 365 20.24 14.48 19.11
C ASP A 365 18.78 14.83 19.36
N LEU A 366 18.02 13.81 19.78
CA LEU A 366 16.64 13.95 20.20
C LEU A 366 16.62 14.24 21.69
N ASN A 367 15.93 15.31 22.10
CA ASN A 367 15.67 15.56 23.51
C ASN A 367 14.50 14.70 24.00
N VAL A 368 14.78 13.81 24.96
CA VAL A 368 13.84 12.85 25.55
C VAL A 368 12.61 13.53 26.15
N ARG A 369 12.81 14.61 26.91
CA ARG A 369 11.71 15.31 27.61
C ARG A 369 10.81 16.07 26.65
N ASP A 370 11.42 16.64 25.61
CA ASP A 370 10.70 17.36 24.57
C ASP A 370 9.87 16.37 23.73
N ALA A 371 10.41 15.19 23.42
CA ALA A 371 9.70 14.20 22.60
C ALA A 371 8.37 13.70 23.20
N LYS A 372 8.32 13.37 24.51
CA LYS A 372 7.06 12.99 25.16
C LYS A 372 6.05 14.15 25.15
N THR A 373 6.53 15.34 25.48
CA THR A 373 5.71 16.56 25.54
C THR A 373 5.13 16.88 24.17
N ASP A 374 5.96 16.88 23.13
CA ASP A 374 5.56 17.11 21.75
C ASP A 374 4.55 16.07 21.27
N PHE A 375 4.74 14.80 21.63
CA PHE A 375 3.79 13.73 21.32
C PHE A 375 2.43 13.96 21.97
N SER A 376 2.38 14.21 23.28
CA SER A 376 1.13 14.49 23.99
C SER A 376 0.42 15.73 23.45
N VAL A 377 1.14 16.83 23.23
CA VAL A 377 0.58 18.07 22.69
C VAL A 377 0.04 17.86 21.26
N SER A 378 0.75 17.11 20.42
CA SER A 378 0.29 16.81 19.06
C SER A 378 -0.96 15.92 19.07
N LEU A 379 -1.01 14.93 19.98
CA LEU A 379 -2.19 14.09 20.19
C LEU A 379 -3.41 14.90 20.65
N GLU A 380 -3.24 15.80 21.61
CA GLU A 380 -4.33 16.67 22.09
C GLU A 380 -4.91 17.51 20.95
N LYS A 381 -4.05 18.17 20.17
CA LYS A 381 -4.48 19.01 19.04
C LYS A 381 -5.23 18.21 17.98
N ILE A 382 -4.71 17.05 17.60
CA ILE A 382 -5.33 16.25 16.54
C ILE A 382 -6.62 15.57 17.02
N CYS A 383 -6.72 15.22 18.31
CA CYS A 383 -7.95 14.72 18.90
C CYS A 383 -9.07 15.77 18.83
N VAL A 384 -8.76 17.04 19.14
CA VAL A 384 -9.72 18.15 19.02
C VAL A 384 -10.15 18.36 17.57
N LEU A 385 -9.22 18.26 16.62
CA LEU A 385 -9.56 18.34 15.20
C LEU A 385 -10.44 17.16 14.76
N ALA A 386 -10.10 15.93 15.14
CA ALA A 386 -10.87 14.74 14.81
C ALA A 386 -12.31 14.84 15.35
N ALA A 387 -12.49 15.34 16.57
CA ALA A 387 -13.81 15.63 17.14
C ALA A 387 -14.58 16.68 16.31
N LYS A 388 -13.91 17.77 15.90
CA LYS A 388 -14.51 18.81 15.02
C LYS A 388 -14.97 18.22 13.68
N MET A 389 -14.23 17.24 13.15
CA MET A 389 -14.54 16.52 11.91
C MET A 389 -15.60 15.42 12.09
N ASN A 390 -16.02 15.11 13.33
CA ASN A 390 -16.77 13.89 13.67
C ASN A 390 -16.10 12.61 13.13
N SER A 391 -14.75 12.59 13.12
CA SER A 391 -13.98 11.46 12.62
C SER A 391 -13.96 10.31 13.65
N PRO A 392 -14.08 9.04 13.23
CA PRO A 392 -13.95 7.90 14.13
C PRO A 392 -12.57 7.79 14.81
N TYR A 393 -11.57 8.54 14.33
CA TYR A 393 -10.24 8.59 14.90
C TYR A 393 -10.12 9.40 16.20
N GLU A 394 -11.13 10.21 16.55
CA GLU A 394 -11.17 10.91 17.85
C GLU A 394 -10.92 9.95 19.00
N GLU A 395 -11.62 8.82 19.01
CA GLU A 395 -11.52 7.83 20.08
C GLU A 395 -10.13 7.16 20.13
N ALA A 396 -9.51 6.91 18.97
CA ALA A 396 -8.16 6.36 18.90
C ALA A 396 -7.11 7.34 19.46
N PHE A 397 -7.21 8.63 19.13
CA PHE A 397 -6.31 9.66 19.66
C PHE A 397 -6.53 9.87 21.16
N GLY A 398 -7.79 9.90 21.63
CA GLY A 398 -8.12 9.97 23.04
C GLY A 398 -7.55 8.78 23.82
N LEU A 399 -7.67 7.57 23.28
CA LEU A 399 -7.12 6.36 23.90
C LEU A 399 -5.58 6.42 23.97
N ALA A 400 -4.92 6.85 22.90
CA ALA A 400 -3.47 7.03 22.89
C ALA A 400 -3.02 8.07 23.93
N LEU A 401 -3.74 9.18 24.05
CA LEU A 401 -3.46 10.23 25.03
C LEU A 401 -3.61 9.72 26.47
N PHE A 402 -4.69 8.96 26.75
CA PHE A 402 -4.91 8.31 28.04
C PHE A 402 -3.71 7.42 28.40
N LEU A 403 -3.31 6.53 27.49
CA LEU A 403 -2.19 5.60 27.70
C LEU A 403 -0.83 6.31 27.85
N ALA A 404 -0.61 7.44 27.15
CA ALA A 404 0.61 8.23 27.29
C ALA A 404 0.73 8.88 28.68
N GLY A 405 -0.42 9.21 29.28
CA GLY A 405 -0.55 9.76 30.64
C GLY A 405 -0.38 8.73 31.75
N GLU A 406 -0.50 7.43 31.45
CA GLU A 406 -0.38 6.36 32.45
C GLU A 406 1.06 6.28 33.01
N THR A 407 1.15 6.21 34.33
CA THR A 407 2.38 5.98 35.09
C THR A 407 2.21 4.76 35.97
N PRO A 408 2.47 3.56 35.45
CA PRO A 408 2.30 2.33 36.21
C PRO A 408 3.15 2.33 37.49
N GLU A 409 2.57 1.93 38.61
CA GLU A 409 3.28 1.82 39.89
C GLU A 409 4.19 0.57 39.95
N GLU A 410 3.78 -0.50 39.26
CA GLU A 410 4.55 -1.74 39.16
C GLU A 410 5.65 -1.63 38.11
N SER A 411 6.81 -2.23 38.38
CA SER A 411 7.92 -2.28 37.42
C SER A 411 7.69 -3.28 36.30
N THR A 412 6.84 -4.29 36.50
CA THR A 412 6.59 -5.39 35.55
C THR A 412 5.19 -5.26 34.98
N TYR A 413 5.03 -5.45 33.67
CA TYR A 413 3.73 -5.39 33.02
C TYR A 413 2.99 -6.73 33.14
N THR A 414 1.80 -6.75 33.75
CA THR A 414 1.02 -7.97 34.05
C THR A 414 -0.39 -7.95 33.45
N ASP A 415 -1.01 -9.11 33.29
CA ASP A 415 -2.41 -9.22 32.83
C ASP A 415 -3.39 -8.50 33.77
N SER A 416 -3.09 -8.47 35.08
CA SER A 416 -3.89 -7.71 36.05
C SER A 416 -3.87 -6.21 35.76
N MET A 417 -2.74 -5.67 35.29
CA MET A 417 -2.64 -4.27 34.91
C MET A 417 -3.41 -3.97 33.62
N VAL A 418 -3.43 -4.90 32.67
CA VAL A 418 -4.26 -4.81 31.47
C VAL A 418 -5.73 -4.66 31.87
N GLU A 419 -6.23 -5.57 32.70
CA GLU A 419 -7.65 -5.54 33.11
C GLU A 419 -7.99 -4.32 33.98
N ALA A 420 -7.08 -3.89 34.86
CA ALA A 420 -7.25 -2.65 35.61
C ALA A 420 -7.32 -1.43 34.69
N THR A 421 -6.49 -1.38 33.64
CA THR A 421 -6.47 -0.29 32.66
C THR A 421 -7.73 -0.32 31.79
N ALA A 422 -8.17 -1.49 31.34
CA ALA A 422 -9.44 -1.67 30.63
C ALA A 422 -10.64 -1.17 31.47
N GLY A 423 -10.66 -1.48 32.77
CA GLY A 423 -11.66 -0.95 33.70
C GLY A 423 -11.63 0.57 33.82
N ARG A 424 -10.44 1.19 33.89
CA ARG A 424 -10.29 2.66 33.90
C ARG A 424 -10.75 3.30 32.59
N LEU A 425 -10.45 2.68 31.44
CA LEU A 425 -10.90 3.15 30.13
C LEU A 425 -12.42 3.18 30.05
N ALA A 426 -13.09 2.07 30.39
CA ALA A 426 -14.55 2.00 30.42
C ALA A 426 -15.15 3.06 31.37
N ALA A 427 -14.57 3.22 32.57
CA ALA A 427 -15.00 4.24 33.53
C ALA A 427 -14.77 5.68 33.05
N SER A 428 -13.82 5.91 32.13
CA SER A 428 -13.54 7.21 31.52
C SER A 428 -14.42 7.50 30.31
N GLY A 429 -15.37 6.62 29.97
CA GLY A 429 -16.33 6.83 28.88
C GLY A 429 -15.87 6.34 27.50
N PHE A 430 -14.75 5.61 27.42
CA PHE A 430 -14.35 4.94 26.17
C PHE A 430 -15.35 3.84 25.78
N SER A 431 -15.56 3.66 24.48
CA SER A 431 -16.45 2.63 23.95
C SER A 431 -15.92 1.22 24.23
N GLU A 432 -16.81 0.23 24.14
CA GLU A 432 -16.42 -1.19 24.20
C GLU A 432 -15.39 -1.53 23.13
N ARG A 433 -15.52 -0.96 21.92
CA ARG A 433 -14.58 -1.16 20.82
C ARG A 433 -13.19 -0.61 21.15
N ALA A 434 -13.09 0.55 21.80
CA ALA A 434 -11.80 1.08 22.23
C ALA A 434 -11.13 0.18 23.28
N VAL A 435 -11.91 -0.36 24.22
CA VAL A 435 -11.40 -1.32 25.22
C VAL A 435 -10.96 -2.63 24.57
N GLU A 436 -11.72 -3.14 23.60
CA GLU A 436 -11.34 -4.31 22.81
C GLU A 436 -10.06 -4.08 22.01
N ASN A 437 -9.93 -2.93 21.34
CA ASN A 437 -8.71 -2.55 20.62
C ASN A 437 -7.50 -2.45 21.56
N PHE A 438 -7.68 -1.86 22.75
CA PHE A 438 -6.64 -1.83 23.78
C PHE A 438 -6.19 -3.23 24.17
N ARG A 439 -7.15 -4.13 24.47
CA ARG A 439 -6.85 -5.53 24.81
C ARG A 439 -6.18 -6.26 23.64
N ALA A 440 -6.67 -6.07 22.43
CA ALA A 440 -6.08 -6.67 21.23
C ALA A 440 -4.61 -6.24 21.07
N ASN A 441 -4.26 -4.99 21.37
CA ASN A 441 -2.87 -4.51 21.29
C ASN A 441 -1.93 -5.09 22.36
N THR A 442 -2.43 -5.85 23.34
CA THR A 442 -1.58 -6.42 24.42
C THR A 442 -0.69 -7.58 23.98
N TRP A 443 -0.91 -8.20 22.81
CA TRP A 443 0.01 -9.25 22.33
C TRP A 443 1.46 -8.75 22.23
N MET A 444 1.66 -7.45 21.96
CA MET A 444 2.98 -6.83 21.94
C MET A 444 3.59 -6.69 23.34
N THR A 445 2.78 -6.47 24.38
CA THR A 445 3.26 -6.23 25.75
C THR A 445 3.91 -7.47 26.34
N GLN A 446 3.40 -8.66 26.01
CA GLN A 446 3.98 -9.94 26.42
C GLN A 446 5.40 -10.13 25.87
N SER A 447 5.61 -9.75 24.60
CA SER A 447 6.92 -9.83 23.94
C SER A 447 7.94 -8.93 24.63
N TYR A 448 7.57 -7.68 24.92
CA TYR A 448 8.47 -6.73 25.60
C TYR A 448 8.69 -7.04 27.09
N SER A 449 7.66 -7.55 27.79
CA SER A 449 7.79 -8.00 29.18
C SER A 449 8.80 -9.15 29.30
N THR A 450 8.76 -10.10 28.35
CA THR A 450 9.74 -11.21 28.26
C THR A 450 11.17 -10.72 28.00
N LEU A 451 11.32 -9.53 27.43
CA LEU A 451 12.61 -8.86 27.19
C LEU A 451 13.08 -8.02 28.38
N GLY A 452 12.34 -8.02 29.49
CA GLY A 452 12.67 -7.28 30.70
C GLY A 452 12.36 -5.78 30.62
N TRP A 453 11.50 -5.36 29.68
CA TRP A 453 11.08 -3.96 29.63
C TRP A 453 10.15 -3.66 30.80
N ASN A 454 10.34 -2.51 31.44
CA ASN A 454 9.49 -2.09 32.54
C ASN A 454 8.07 -1.73 32.06
N ALA A 455 7.12 -1.72 32.99
CA ALA A 455 5.72 -1.45 32.67
C ALA A 455 5.49 -0.05 32.09
N TYR A 456 6.22 0.97 32.57
CA TYR A 456 6.10 2.33 32.05
C TYR A 456 6.41 2.38 30.55
N ARG A 457 7.56 1.84 30.14
CA ARG A 457 8.02 1.79 28.76
C ARG A 457 7.06 1.03 27.86
N ILE A 458 6.51 -0.08 28.35
CA ILE A 458 5.49 -0.87 27.64
C ILE A 458 4.21 -0.04 27.44
N SER A 459 3.71 0.65 28.48
CA SER A 459 2.54 1.53 28.35
C SER A 459 2.77 2.66 27.33
N GLN A 460 3.97 3.25 27.29
CA GLN A 460 4.30 4.28 26.30
C GLN A 460 4.33 3.71 24.87
N LEU A 461 4.83 2.49 24.66
CA LEU A 461 4.74 1.81 23.37
C LEU A 461 3.29 1.51 22.96
N MET A 462 2.41 1.17 23.91
CA MET A 462 1.00 1.00 23.61
C MET A 462 0.36 2.31 23.15
N ALA A 463 0.66 3.42 23.81
CA ALA A 463 0.20 4.75 23.40
C ALA A 463 0.64 5.08 21.97
N LEU A 464 1.92 4.85 21.66
CA LEU A 464 2.49 5.03 20.32
C LEU A 464 1.82 4.12 19.29
N SER A 465 1.55 2.86 19.64
CA SER A 465 0.88 1.93 18.73
C SER A 465 -0.54 2.35 18.40
N THR A 466 -1.29 2.80 19.41
CA THR A 466 -2.67 3.27 19.25
C THR A 466 -2.73 4.56 18.44
N ALA A 467 -1.74 5.45 18.61
CA ALA A 467 -1.63 6.69 17.83
C ALA A 467 -1.17 6.48 16.37
N ASP A 468 -0.58 5.33 16.05
CA ASP A 468 -0.07 5.00 14.72
C ASP A 468 -1.20 4.56 13.78
N VAL A 469 -2.09 5.50 13.48
CA VAL A 469 -3.24 5.37 12.57
C VAL A 469 -2.87 5.73 11.12
N PHE A 470 -1.56 5.81 10.84
CA PHE A 470 -1.01 6.21 9.55
C PHE A 470 -0.74 4.99 8.66
N GLY A 471 -1.40 4.94 7.49
CA GLY A 471 -1.15 3.96 6.43
C GLY A 471 -2.18 2.83 6.37
N GLY A 472 -2.32 2.24 5.19
CA GLY A 472 -3.40 1.28 4.87
C GLY A 472 -4.65 1.98 4.33
N MET A 473 -5.58 1.19 3.78
CA MET A 473 -6.87 1.70 3.28
C MET A 473 -7.82 2.00 4.44
N GLY A 474 -8.45 3.17 4.39
CA GLY A 474 -9.32 3.69 5.44
C GLY A 474 -8.56 4.30 6.61
N SER A 475 -7.27 4.62 6.46
CA SER A 475 -6.41 5.19 7.51
C SER A 475 -6.72 6.66 7.77
N TRP A 476 -6.12 7.26 8.81
CA TRP A 476 -6.29 8.70 9.07
C TRP A 476 -5.91 9.57 7.87
N ASN A 477 -4.96 9.13 7.04
CA ASN A 477 -4.51 9.86 5.85
C ASN A 477 -5.52 9.84 4.69
N ASP A 478 -6.56 9.00 4.78
CA ASP A 478 -7.62 8.92 3.78
C ASP A 478 -8.81 9.82 4.14
N GLU A 479 -8.78 10.46 5.32
CA GLU A 479 -9.79 11.43 5.75
C GLU A 479 -9.68 12.74 4.95
N TYR A 480 -10.81 13.41 4.76
CA TYR A 480 -10.89 14.70 4.09
C TYR A 480 -11.51 15.76 5.02
N ALA A 481 -10.76 16.84 5.27
CA ALA A 481 -11.20 17.92 6.15
C ALA A 481 -11.73 19.11 5.34
N GLU A 482 -12.99 19.04 4.90
CA GLU A 482 -13.63 20.00 3.98
C GLU A 482 -13.36 21.48 4.31
N ASN A 483 -13.42 21.85 5.60
CA ASN A 483 -13.27 23.24 6.05
C ASN A 483 -11.91 23.55 6.71
N ASP A 484 -11.06 22.54 6.94
CA ASP A 484 -9.84 22.68 7.74
C ASP A 484 -8.64 21.92 7.13
N GLN A 485 -8.64 21.68 5.83
CA GLN A 485 -7.65 20.85 5.15
C GLN A 485 -6.20 21.23 5.49
N ALA A 486 -5.85 22.53 5.43
CA ALA A 486 -4.48 22.96 5.77
C ALA A 486 -4.10 22.67 7.23
N LEU A 487 -5.05 22.80 8.17
CA LEU A 487 -4.83 22.48 9.57
C LEU A 487 -4.73 20.97 9.78
N TYR A 488 -5.58 20.18 9.11
CA TYR A 488 -5.50 18.73 9.09
C TYR A 488 -4.13 18.24 8.61
N GLU A 489 -3.64 18.75 7.49
CA GLU A 489 -2.34 18.37 6.93
C GLU A 489 -1.19 18.74 7.87
N GLN A 490 -1.25 19.93 8.47
CA GLN A 490 -0.26 20.40 9.44
C GLN A 490 -0.24 19.50 10.69
N LEU A 491 -1.39 19.28 11.34
CA LEU A 491 -1.47 18.52 12.59
C LEU A 491 -1.13 17.04 12.38
N SER A 492 -1.50 16.47 11.22
CA SER A 492 -1.12 15.11 10.84
C SER A 492 0.40 14.95 10.73
N ALA A 493 1.06 15.90 10.07
CA ALA A 493 2.52 15.91 9.95
C ALA A 493 3.22 16.14 11.31
N GLU A 494 2.68 17.05 12.14
CA GLU A 494 3.17 17.30 13.50
C GLU A 494 3.07 16.03 14.36
N LEU A 495 1.91 15.36 14.38
CA LEU A 495 1.72 14.11 15.11
C LEU A 495 2.66 13.02 14.61
N PHE A 496 2.73 12.80 13.29
CA PHE A 496 3.58 11.74 12.75
C PHE A 496 5.05 11.93 13.16
N ARG A 497 5.57 13.15 13.04
CA ARG A 497 6.93 13.49 13.48
C ARG A 497 7.10 13.27 14.98
N ALA A 498 6.17 13.75 15.80
CA ALA A 498 6.23 13.61 17.25
C ALA A 498 6.18 12.14 17.69
N LEU A 499 5.33 11.34 17.03
CA LEU A 499 5.22 9.89 17.22
C LEU A 499 6.54 9.19 16.93
N ARG A 500 7.19 9.47 15.79
CA ARG A 500 8.48 8.84 15.42
C ARG A 500 9.63 9.28 16.33
N ASN A 501 9.67 10.57 16.71
CA ASN A 501 10.62 11.07 17.70
C ASN A 501 10.46 10.38 19.06
N TYR A 502 9.22 10.28 19.54
CA TYR A 502 8.95 9.70 20.85
C TYR A 502 9.18 8.18 20.85
N PHE A 503 8.82 7.48 19.79
CA PHE A 503 9.16 6.08 19.60
C PHE A 503 10.68 5.84 19.67
N ALA A 504 11.46 6.64 18.94
CA ALA A 504 12.92 6.54 18.97
C ALA A 504 13.50 6.70 20.38
N VAL A 505 12.95 7.64 21.15
CA VAL A 505 13.32 7.87 22.55
C VAL A 505 12.92 6.68 23.45
N VAL A 506 11.68 6.19 23.36
CA VAL A 506 11.18 5.06 24.16
C VAL A 506 12.02 3.81 23.88
N VAL A 507 12.44 3.58 22.63
CA VAL A 507 13.27 2.43 22.26
C VAL A 507 14.75 2.60 22.66
N ALA A 508 15.29 3.82 22.68
CA ALA A 508 16.67 4.07 23.09
C ALA A 508 16.85 4.11 24.62
N THR A 509 15.78 4.42 25.38
CA THR A 509 15.84 4.55 26.85
C THR A 509 16.08 3.19 27.52
N ARG A 510 17.02 3.16 28.46
CA ARG A 510 17.40 1.95 29.23
C ARG A 510 16.71 1.83 30.59
N GLU A 511 16.11 2.90 31.08
CA GLU A 511 15.49 2.99 32.41
C GLU A 511 14.05 2.51 32.45
#